data_AF-A0AB39PDX3-F1
#
_entry.id   AF-A0AB39PDX3-F1
#
_cell.length_a   1.000
_cell.length_b   1.000
_cell.length_c   1.000
_cell.angle_alpha   90.00
_cell.angle_beta   90.00
_cell.angle_gamma   90.00
#
_symmetry.space_group_name_H-M   'P 1'
#
loop_
_entity.id
_entity.type
_entity.pdbx_description
1 polymer ?
#
loop_
_entity_poly.entity_id
_entity_poly.type
_entity_poly.pdbx_seq_one_letter_code
_entity_poly.pdbx_strand_id
1 'polypeptide(L)'
;MYSERGSSDVASEVRRRAAHARERAERELIAAARQERLAERTGLALHERLALLHRRSARCHSTAAELQESYALMLARGEDGHGAPPRFMTGVAEACGTSSAALTLVGADDSQLAVAASDEPARAAQELEFVLGEGPARDAAAHCAMVRATGARLRERWPGYAAALVELGITKVVAVPLRLPQRQNCVGSLTVFDPRPCPTRTFVDVADALTRDVLLGPHATPDLYGGTDHHAVVHQAAGVLSVQAGCPVPDALELIKARAFSAGEPVHEVAERIVRHELRLD
;
A
#
# COMPACT_ATOMS: atom_id res chain seq x y z
N MET A 1 8.07 -0.98 31.32
CA MET A 1 8.62 -2.35 31.35
C MET A 1 7.83 -3.40 30.55
N TYR A 2 6.54 -3.19 30.21
CA TYR A 2 5.77 -4.11 29.34
C TYR A 2 5.90 -3.82 27.82
N SER A 3 6.47 -2.68 27.42
CA SER A 3 6.60 -2.29 26.01
C SER A 3 7.85 -2.86 25.31
N GLU A 4 8.93 -3.13 26.04
CA GLU A 4 10.21 -3.60 25.47
C GLU A 4 10.16 -5.07 25.04
N ARG A 5 9.38 -5.92 25.72
CA ARG A 5 9.21 -7.34 25.34
C ARG A 5 8.40 -7.54 24.07
N GLY A 6 7.48 -6.61 23.74
CA GLY A 6 6.66 -6.69 22.53
C GLY A 6 7.43 -6.31 21.27
N SER A 7 8.30 -5.29 21.33
CA SER A 7 9.09 -4.84 20.16
C SER A 7 10.13 -5.87 19.72
N SER A 8 10.85 -6.47 20.68
CA SER A 8 11.87 -7.49 20.39
C SER A 8 11.27 -8.75 19.74
N ASP A 9 10.06 -9.14 20.18
CA ASP A 9 9.32 -10.26 19.62
C ASP A 9 8.87 -9.98 18.18
N VAL A 10 8.33 -8.77 17.91
CA VAL A 10 7.96 -8.33 16.56
C VAL A 10 9.18 -8.28 15.63
N ALA A 11 10.31 -7.74 16.07
CA ALA A 11 11.53 -7.71 15.27
C ALA A 11 12.05 -9.13 14.94
N SER A 12 11.89 -10.08 15.87
CA SER A 12 12.25 -11.48 15.65
C SER A 12 11.32 -12.17 14.63
N GLU A 13 10.02 -11.89 14.70
CA GLU A 13 9.00 -12.37 13.78
C GLU A 13 9.27 -11.87 12.35
N VAL A 14 9.53 -10.57 12.21
CA VAL A 14 9.85 -9.95 10.91
C VAL A 14 11.12 -10.55 10.31
N ARG A 15 12.17 -10.80 11.11
CA ARG A 15 13.39 -11.50 10.64
C ARG A 15 13.12 -12.92 10.18
N ARG A 16 12.27 -13.67 10.90
CA ARG A 16 11.89 -15.04 10.51
C ARG A 16 11.17 -15.04 9.16
N ARG A 17 10.30 -14.06 8.92
CA ARG A 17 9.64 -13.89 7.62
C ARG A 17 10.60 -13.56 6.49
N ALA A 18 11.56 -12.66 6.74
CA ALA A 18 12.60 -12.34 5.78
C ALA A 18 13.40 -13.61 5.39
N ALA A 19 13.75 -14.45 6.37
CA ALA A 19 14.42 -15.72 6.11
C ALA A 19 13.56 -16.68 5.26
N HIS A 20 12.28 -16.86 5.58
CA HIS A 20 11.38 -17.69 4.77
C HIS A 20 11.18 -17.15 3.35
N ALA A 21 11.10 -15.83 3.18
CA ALA A 21 11.02 -15.22 1.86
C ALA A 21 12.30 -15.50 1.04
N ARG A 22 13.50 -15.44 1.66
CA ARG A 22 14.76 -15.84 1.00
C ARG A 22 14.76 -17.31 0.60
N GLU A 23 14.36 -18.21 1.48
CA GLU A 23 14.27 -19.64 1.17
C GLU A 23 13.33 -19.90 -0.02
N ARG A 24 12.20 -19.19 -0.09
CA ARG A 24 11.30 -19.26 -1.26
C ARG A 24 11.98 -18.73 -2.52
N ALA A 25 12.70 -17.62 -2.44
CA ALA A 25 13.44 -17.07 -3.58
C ALA A 25 14.48 -18.07 -4.12
N GLU A 26 15.24 -18.70 -3.23
CA GLU A 26 16.25 -19.71 -3.60
C GLU A 26 15.62 -20.93 -4.27
N ARG A 27 14.50 -21.44 -3.73
CA ARG A 27 13.76 -22.56 -4.34
C ARG A 27 13.28 -22.22 -5.75
N GLU A 28 12.77 -21.02 -5.95
CA GLU A 28 12.34 -20.53 -7.26
C GLU A 28 13.52 -20.38 -8.23
N LEU A 29 14.68 -19.92 -7.77
CA LEU A 29 15.90 -19.86 -8.61
C LEU A 29 16.39 -21.25 -9.03
N ILE A 30 16.36 -22.23 -8.12
CA ILE A 30 16.71 -23.62 -8.43
C ILE A 30 15.74 -24.20 -9.46
N ALA A 31 14.45 -23.95 -9.30
CA ALA A 31 13.43 -24.37 -10.26
C ALA A 31 13.63 -23.70 -11.64
N ALA A 32 13.93 -22.39 -11.68
CA ALA A 32 14.25 -21.68 -12.91
C ALA A 32 15.44 -22.33 -13.65
N ALA A 33 16.56 -22.56 -12.95
CA ALA A 33 17.76 -23.17 -13.54
C ALA A 33 17.51 -24.62 -14.02
N ARG A 34 16.56 -25.34 -13.41
CA ARG A 34 16.12 -26.64 -13.91
C ARG A 34 15.33 -26.51 -15.21
N GLN A 35 14.43 -25.53 -15.31
CA GLN A 35 13.64 -25.29 -16.52
C GLN A 35 14.52 -24.79 -17.68
N GLU A 36 15.50 -23.92 -17.42
CA GLU A 36 16.47 -23.46 -18.41
C GLU A 36 17.24 -24.64 -19.04
N ARG A 37 17.74 -25.56 -18.21
CA ARG A 37 18.40 -26.80 -18.69
C ARG A 37 17.45 -27.73 -19.48
N LEU A 38 16.16 -27.77 -19.14
CA LEU A 38 15.18 -28.53 -19.90
C LEU A 38 14.86 -27.87 -21.24
N ALA A 39 14.81 -26.54 -21.29
CA ALA A 39 14.62 -25.78 -22.53
C ALA A 39 15.77 -26.06 -23.51
N GLU A 40 17.02 -25.96 -23.05
CA GLU A 40 18.22 -26.26 -23.85
C GLU A 40 18.19 -27.70 -24.42
N ARG A 41 17.72 -28.66 -23.64
CA ARG A 41 17.68 -30.08 -24.03
C ARG A 41 16.54 -30.45 -24.97
N THR A 42 15.38 -29.81 -24.82
CA THR A 42 14.15 -30.20 -25.52
C THR A 42 13.75 -29.25 -26.65
N GLY A 43 14.26 -28.01 -26.63
CA GLY A 43 13.83 -26.94 -27.52
C GLY A 43 12.38 -26.46 -27.30
N LEU A 44 11.70 -26.93 -26.24
CA LEU A 44 10.31 -26.57 -25.99
C LEU A 44 10.21 -25.20 -25.31
N ALA A 45 9.55 -24.25 -25.98
CA ALA A 45 9.27 -22.90 -25.47
C ALA A 45 8.52 -22.86 -24.11
N LEU A 46 7.82 -23.95 -23.76
CA LEU A 46 7.19 -24.10 -22.44
C LEU A 46 8.21 -23.98 -21.31
N HIS A 47 9.38 -24.62 -21.43
CA HIS A 47 10.40 -24.60 -20.38
C HIS A 47 11.04 -23.22 -20.23
N GLU A 48 11.24 -22.49 -21.34
CA GLU A 48 11.67 -21.08 -21.28
C GLU A 48 10.65 -20.21 -20.55
N ARG A 49 9.35 -20.38 -20.86
CA ARG A 49 8.28 -19.66 -20.19
C ARG A 49 8.21 -19.98 -18.69
N LEU A 50 8.35 -21.25 -18.32
CA LEU A 50 8.37 -21.67 -16.92
C LEU A 50 9.60 -21.13 -16.19
N ALA A 51 10.78 -21.12 -16.82
CA ALA A 51 11.98 -20.50 -16.28
C ALA A 51 11.76 -19.01 -15.97
N LEU A 52 11.18 -18.26 -16.91
CA LEU A 52 10.86 -16.84 -16.72
C LEU A 52 9.88 -16.61 -15.57
N LEU A 53 8.86 -17.47 -15.43
CA LEU A 53 7.90 -17.39 -14.31
C LEU A 53 8.59 -17.62 -12.96
N HIS A 54 9.44 -18.65 -12.85
CA HIS A 54 10.22 -18.92 -11.66
C HIS A 54 11.20 -17.77 -11.34
N ARG A 55 11.88 -17.20 -12.34
CA ARG A 55 12.74 -16.01 -12.16
C ARG A 55 11.95 -14.81 -11.63
N ARG A 56 10.73 -14.58 -12.11
CA ARG A 56 9.87 -13.50 -11.62
C ARG A 56 9.43 -13.76 -10.17
N SER A 57 9.04 -14.98 -9.84
CA SER A 57 8.66 -15.35 -8.47
C SER A 57 9.85 -15.22 -7.51
N ALA A 58 11.04 -15.66 -7.92
CA ALA A 58 12.26 -15.47 -7.16
C ALA A 58 12.53 -14.00 -6.83
N ARG A 59 12.44 -13.11 -7.83
CA ARG A 59 12.64 -11.66 -7.64
C ARG A 59 11.63 -11.08 -6.65
N CYS A 60 10.36 -11.46 -6.77
CA CYS A 60 9.31 -11.06 -5.83
C CYS A 60 9.67 -11.44 -4.38
N HIS A 61 10.05 -12.70 -4.16
CA HIS A 61 10.44 -13.20 -2.85
C HIS A 61 11.70 -12.53 -2.30
N SER A 62 12.70 -12.27 -3.16
CA SER A 62 13.90 -11.52 -2.78
C SER A 62 13.58 -10.09 -2.35
N THR A 63 12.78 -9.36 -3.12
CA THR A 63 12.35 -7.99 -2.77
C THR A 63 11.53 -7.98 -1.48
N ALA A 64 10.64 -8.96 -1.26
CA ALA A 64 9.90 -9.08 -0.01
C ALA A 64 10.83 -9.30 1.19
N ALA A 65 11.85 -10.15 1.03
CA ALA A 65 12.84 -10.38 2.08
C ALA A 65 13.66 -9.13 2.41
N GLU A 66 14.07 -8.37 1.39
CA GLU A 66 14.80 -7.11 1.55
C GLU A 66 13.98 -6.06 2.31
N LEU A 67 12.69 -5.92 1.95
CA LEU A 67 11.77 -5.01 2.65
C LEU A 67 11.59 -5.39 4.13
N GLN A 68 11.40 -6.69 4.40
CA GLN A 68 11.23 -7.19 5.75
C GLN A 68 12.50 -7.04 6.59
N GLU A 69 13.68 -7.32 6.02
CA GLU A 69 14.94 -7.14 6.72
C GLU A 69 15.22 -5.67 7.02
N SER A 70 15.00 -4.77 6.07
CA SER A 70 15.11 -3.32 6.28
C SER A 70 14.22 -2.88 7.44
N TYR A 71 12.97 -3.35 7.47
CA TYR A 71 12.05 -3.05 8.57
C TYR A 71 12.53 -3.63 9.92
N ALA A 72 13.04 -4.86 9.94
CA ALA A 72 13.55 -5.46 11.17
C ALA A 72 14.78 -4.72 11.71
N LEU A 73 15.65 -4.21 10.83
CA LEU A 73 16.78 -3.37 11.20
C LEU A 73 16.34 -2.04 11.76
N MET A 74 15.31 -1.40 11.18
CA MET A 74 14.73 -0.18 11.72
C MET A 74 14.12 -0.40 13.10
N LEU A 75 13.36 -1.50 13.30
CA LEU A 75 12.81 -1.87 14.60
C LEU A 75 13.91 -2.02 15.66
N ALA A 76 14.99 -2.73 15.33
CA ALA A 76 16.12 -2.92 16.25
C ALA A 76 16.83 -1.61 16.62
N ARG A 77 16.91 -0.63 15.70
CA ARG A 77 17.50 0.69 15.97
C ARG A 77 16.57 1.61 16.76
N GLY A 78 15.25 1.45 16.58
CA GLY A 78 14.23 2.22 17.29
C GLY A 78 14.16 1.90 18.78
N GLU A 79 14.67 0.75 19.20
CA GLU A 79 14.78 0.35 20.61
C GLU A 79 15.78 1.22 21.40
N ASP A 80 16.66 1.96 20.71
CA ASP A 80 17.70 2.81 21.32
C ASP A 80 17.28 4.29 21.54
N GLY A 81 16.06 4.71 21.16
CA GLY A 81 15.68 6.14 21.11
C GLY A 81 14.23 6.49 21.51
N HIS A 82 14.00 7.76 21.88
CA HIS A 82 12.67 8.34 22.15
C HIS A 82 12.03 8.86 20.85
N GLY A 83 11.34 8.00 20.10
CA GLY A 83 10.67 8.36 18.85
C GLY A 83 9.45 7.48 18.55
N ALA A 84 8.66 7.85 17.54
CA ALA A 84 7.58 7.00 17.05
C ALA A 84 8.15 5.69 16.46
N PRO A 85 7.47 4.54 16.64
CA PRO A 85 7.95 3.28 16.08
C PRO A 85 8.10 3.39 14.56
N PRO A 86 9.16 2.80 13.97
CA PRO A 86 9.37 2.83 12.54
C PRO A 86 8.19 2.16 11.82
N ARG A 87 7.80 2.69 10.66
CA ARG A 87 6.72 2.15 9.85
C ARG A 87 7.30 1.24 8.77
N PHE A 88 6.66 0.11 8.49
CA PHE A 88 7.07 -0.75 7.37
C PHE A 88 7.13 0.01 6.03
N MET A 89 6.16 0.93 5.83
CA MET A 89 6.09 1.75 4.63
C MET A 89 7.30 2.68 4.43
N THR A 90 8.05 3.02 5.47
CA THR A 90 9.31 3.77 5.32
C THR A 90 10.33 2.98 4.50
N GLY A 91 10.49 1.68 4.77
CA GLY A 91 11.37 0.80 3.98
C GLY A 91 10.87 0.59 2.55
N VAL A 92 9.54 0.56 2.36
CA VAL A 92 8.91 0.50 1.03
C VAL A 92 9.19 1.77 0.22
N ALA A 93 9.08 2.95 0.84
CA ALA A 93 9.41 4.22 0.21
C ALA A 93 10.88 4.25 -0.24
N GLU A 94 11.79 3.84 0.65
CA GLU A 94 13.23 3.78 0.35
C GLU A 94 13.54 2.83 -0.82
N ALA A 95 12.92 1.64 -0.85
CA ALA A 95 13.06 0.69 -1.96
C ALA A 95 12.51 1.26 -3.29
N CYS A 96 11.53 2.15 -3.23
CA CYS A 96 11.02 2.90 -4.37
C CYS A 96 11.88 4.14 -4.70
N GLY A 97 12.94 4.42 -3.95
CA GLY A 97 13.81 5.56 -4.19
C GLY A 97 13.19 6.91 -3.78
N THR A 98 12.26 6.91 -2.83
CA THR A 98 11.63 8.11 -2.25
C THR A 98 11.61 8.05 -0.72
N SER A 99 11.20 9.13 -0.06
CA SER A 99 10.82 9.14 1.36
C SER A 99 9.31 8.98 1.59
N SER A 100 8.51 9.21 0.54
CA SER A 100 7.05 9.33 0.65
C SER A 100 6.35 8.32 -0.27
N ALA A 101 5.71 7.32 0.33
CA ALA A 101 4.92 6.30 -0.36
C ALA A 101 3.73 5.86 0.50
N ALA A 102 2.64 5.49 -0.15
CA ALA A 102 1.46 4.94 0.49
C ALA A 102 0.97 3.67 -0.21
N LEU A 103 0.39 2.77 0.56
CA LEU A 103 -0.27 1.57 0.12
C LEU A 103 -1.75 1.71 0.42
N THR A 104 -2.59 1.48 -0.57
CA THR A 104 -4.05 1.55 -0.44
C THR A 104 -4.63 0.21 -0.82
N LEU A 105 -5.49 -0.36 0.02
CA LEU A 105 -6.25 -1.57 -0.25
C LEU A 105 -7.70 -1.21 -0.53
N VAL A 106 -8.27 -1.83 -1.56
CA VAL A 106 -9.67 -1.62 -1.96
C VAL A 106 -10.50 -2.90 -1.83
N GLY A 107 -11.78 -2.72 -1.52
CA GLY A 107 -12.79 -3.76 -1.48
C GLY A 107 -13.28 -4.14 -2.88
N ALA A 108 -14.20 -5.11 -2.92
CA ALA A 108 -14.78 -5.58 -4.19
C ALA A 108 -15.69 -4.53 -4.87
N ASP A 109 -16.11 -3.53 -4.11
CA ASP A 109 -16.94 -2.38 -4.51
C ASP A 109 -16.10 -1.11 -4.76
N ASP A 110 -14.79 -1.25 -4.91
CA ASP A 110 -13.82 -0.14 -5.03
C ASP A 110 -13.82 0.82 -3.82
N SER A 111 -14.37 0.40 -2.68
CA SER A 111 -14.25 1.13 -1.43
C SER A 111 -12.85 1.01 -0.86
N GLN A 112 -12.29 2.11 -0.34
CA GLN A 112 -10.99 2.09 0.30
C GLN A 112 -11.10 1.46 1.69
N LEU A 113 -10.48 0.29 1.87
CA LEU A 113 -10.55 -0.49 3.11
C LEU A 113 -9.46 -0.10 4.11
N ALA A 114 -8.24 0.11 3.61
CA ALA A 114 -7.07 0.34 4.44
C ALA A 114 -6.02 1.18 3.71
N VAL A 115 -5.33 2.02 4.46
CA VAL A 115 -4.18 2.81 3.98
C VAL A 115 -3.01 2.66 4.93
N ALA A 116 -1.82 2.43 4.39
CA ALA A 116 -0.57 2.54 5.13
C ALA A 116 0.33 3.58 4.45
N ALA A 117 0.91 4.50 5.20
CA ALA A 117 1.73 5.59 4.68
C ALA A 117 3.11 5.67 5.35
N SER A 118 4.15 5.97 4.57
CA SER A 118 5.53 6.07 5.07
C SER A 118 5.77 7.32 5.90
N ASP A 119 5.09 8.41 5.56
CA ASP A 119 5.20 9.72 6.19
C ASP A 119 3.86 10.45 6.22
N GLU A 120 3.88 11.65 6.79
CA GLU A 120 2.69 12.49 6.93
C GLU A 120 2.18 13.05 5.59
N PRO A 121 3.05 13.56 4.67
CA PRO A 121 2.61 13.96 3.34
C PRO A 121 1.94 12.84 2.54
N ALA A 122 2.46 11.60 2.58
CA ALA A 122 1.83 10.46 1.92
C ALA A 122 0.46 10.14 2.51
N ARG A 123 0.31 10.25 3.84
CA ARG A 123 -0.96 10.03 4.54
C ARG A 123 -1.99 11.08 4.14
N ALA A 124 -1.62 12.35 4.21
CA ALA A 124 -2.47 13.47 3.78
C ALA A 124 -2.86 13.35 2.30
N ALA A 125 -1.92 12.95 1.43
CA ALA A 125 -2.19 12.73 0.02
C ALA A 125 -3.15 11.56 -0.25
N GLN A 126 -3.18 10.51 0.58
CA GLN A 126 -4.20 9.45 0.46
C GLN A 126 -5.55 9.85 1.03
N GLU A 127 -5.55 10.62 2.10
CA GLU A 127 -6.78 11.15 2.68
C GLU A 127 -7.50 12.11 1.71
N LEU A 128 -6.74 12.99 1.04
CA LEU A 128 -7.27 13.84 -0.02
C LEU A 128 -7.88 13.03 -1.15
N GLU A 129 -7.21 11.98 -1.60
CA GLU A 129 -7.71 11.10 -2.67
C GLU A 129 -9.03 10.40 -2.26
N PHE A 130 -9.11 9.93 -1.01
CA PHE A 130 -10.31 9.32 -0.47
C PHE A 130 -11.50 10.29 -0.41
N VAL A 131 -11.24 11.52 0.08
CA VAL A 131 -12.25 12.55 0.27
C VAL A 131 -12.73 13.12 -1.06
N LEU A 132 -11.84 13.36 -2.01
CA LEU A 132 -12.18 13.93 -3.32
C LEU A 132 -12.74 12.89 -4.29
N GLY A 133 -12.49 11.60 -4.06
CA GLY A 133 -12.95 10.53 -4.94
C GLY A 133 -12.22 10.46 -6.28
N GLU A 134 -11.12 11.19 -6.44
CA GLU A 134 -10.24 11.17 -7.61
C GLU A 134 -8.77 11.13 -7.17
N GLY A 135 -7.95 10.38 -7.91
CA GLY A 135 -6.51 10.36 -7.67
C GLY A 135 -5.80 9.14 -8.27
N PRO A 136 -4.45 9.14 -8.21
CA PRO A 136 -3.62 8.13 -8.85
C PRO A 136 -3.83 6.71 -8.33
N ALA A 137 -4.03 6.52 -7.02
CA ALA A 137 -4.16 5.18 -6.42
C ALA A 137 -5.45 4.50 -6.91
N ARG A 138 -6.56 5.23 -6.88
CA ARG A 138 -7.89 4.87 -7.35
C ARG A 138 -7.88 4.53 -8.83
N ASP A 139 -7.33 5.40 -9.68
CA ASP A 139 -7.23 5.12 -11.11
C ASP A 139 -6.39 3.88 -11.39
N ALA A 140 -5.27 3.72 -10.67
CA ALA A 140 -4.40 2.56 -10.83
C ALA A 140 -5.10 1.25 -10.42
N ALA A 141 -5.83 1.26 -9.32
CA ALA A 141 -6.61 0.13 -8.83
C ALA A 141 -7.78 -0.20 -9.77
N ALA A 142 -8.59 0.79 -10.13
CA ALA A 142 -9.78 0.63 -10.98
C ALA A 142 -9.44 0.14 -12.39
N HIS A 143 -8.38 0.67 -12.99
CA HIS A 143 -7.96 0.25 -14.34
C HIS A 143 -6.98 -0.90 -14.33
N CYS A 144 -6.54 -1.38 -13.16
CA CYS A 144 -5.44 -2.32 -13.03
C CYS A 144 -4.27 -1.95 -13.94
N ALA A 145 -3.86 -0.69 -13.92
CA ALA A 145 -2.83 -0.15 -14.80
C ALA A 145 -1.94 0.81 -14.02
N MET A 146 -0.65 0.81 -14.33
CA MET A 146 0.26 1.77 -13.69
C MET A 146 -0.05 3.18 -14.20
N VAL A 147 -0.21 4.13 -13.28
CA VAL A 147 -0.47 5.53 -13.57
C VAL A 147 0.72 6.38 -13.15
N ARG A 148 1.08 7.35 -14.00
CA ARG A 148 2.18 8.29 -13.74
C ARG A 148 1.76 9.68 -14.17
N ALA A 149 1.91 10.66 -13.29
CA ALA A 149 1.61 12.05 -13.60
C ALA A 149 2.60 12.99 -12.91
N THR A 150 2.94 14.07 -13.60
CA THR A 150 3.86 15.10 -13.11
C THR A 150 3.39 16.47 -13.61
N GLY A 151 3.58 17.52 -12.80
CA GLY A 151 3.30 18.91 -13.19
C GLY A 151 1.89 19.10 -13.76
N ALA A 152 1.79 19.64 -14.99
CA ALA A 152 0.50 19.92 -15.64
C ALA A 152 -0.41 18.68 -15.80
N ARG A 153 0.17 17.49 -16.02
CA ARG A 153 -0.61 16.25 -16.18
C ARG A 153 -1.35 15.83 -14.92
N LEU A 154 -0.89 16.26 -13.73
CA LEU A 154 -1.65 16.06 -12.50
C LEU A 154 -2.96 16.82 -12.56
N ARG A 155 -2.90 18.11 -12.94
CA ARG A 155 -4.07 19.00 -13.02
C ARG A 155 -5.06 18.60 -14.12
N GLU A 156 -4.55 18.05 -15.22
CA GLU A 156 -5.39 17.53 -16.31
C GLU A 156 -6.18 16.29 -15.91
N ARG A 157 -5.58 15.41 -15.09
CA ARG A 157 -6.19 14.12 -14.70
C ARG A 157 -7.06 14.23 -13.46
N TRP A 158 -6.58 14.95 -12.45
CA TRP A 158 -7.23 15.06 -11.14
C TRP A 158 -7.19 16.53 -10.69
N PRO A 159 -8.08 17.38 -11.22
CA PRO A 159 -8.01 18.83 -11.00
C PRO A 159 -8.13 19.22 -9.53
N GLY A 160 -9.05 18.59 -8.79
CA GLY A 160 -9.26 18.84 -7.36
C GLY A 160 -8.10 18.30 -6.53
N TYR A 161 -7.64 17.08 -6.85
CA TYR A 161 -6.52 16.46 -6.15
C TYR A 161 -5.19 17.20 -6.38
N ALA A 162 -4.92 17.61 -7.61
CA ALA A 162 -3.67 18.26 -7.98
C ALA A 162 -3.51 19.65 -7.36
N ALA A 163 -4.61 20.37 -7.11
CA ALA A 163 -4.58 21.65 -6.40
C ALA A 163 -4.09 21.45 -4.96
N ALA A 164 -4.62 20.44 -4.26
CA ALA A 164 -4.25 20.14 -2.88
C ALA A 164 -2.87 19.48 -2.73
N LEU A 165 -2.44 18.67 -3.71
CA LEU A 165 -1.10 18.06 -3.72
C LEU A 165 0.05 19.08 -3.73
N VAL A 166 -0.15 20.24 -4.37
CA VAL A 166 0.87 21.30 -4.45
C VAL A 166 1.17 21.87 -3.06
N GLU A 167 0.14 22.00 -2.21
CA GLU A 167 0.30 22.46 -0.81
C GLU A 167 1.09 21.45 0.03
N LEU A 168 1.03 20.15 -0.32
CA LEU A 168 1.84 19.10 0.29
C LEU A 168 3.28 19.03 -0.26
N GLY A 169 3.63 19.91 -1.21
CA GLY A 169 4.94 19.94 -1.86
C GLY A 169 5.15 18.79 -2.87
N ILE A 170 4.11 18.05 -3.22
CA ILE A 170 4.20 16.87 -4.09
C ILE A 170 4.06 17.27 -5.56
N THR A 171 5.04 16.87 -6.40
CA THR A 171 5.08 17.29 -7.81
C THR A 171 4.99 16.15 -8.82
N LYS A 172 5.27 14.92 -8.37
CA LYS A 172 5.26 13.71 -9.19
C LYS A 172 4.62 12.57 -8.42
N VAL A 173 3.79 11.81 -9.11
CA VAL A 173 3.16 10.61 -8.54
C VAL A 173 3.30 9.43 -9.50
N VAL A 174 3.54 8.26 -8.92
CA VAL A 174 3.52 6.98 -9.62
C VAL A 174 2.68 6.02 -8.80
N ALA A 175 1.52 5.61 -9.31
CA ALA A 175 0.70 4.59 -8.69
C ALA A 175 0.81 3.28 -9.47
N VAL A 176 1.10 2.19 -8.76
CA VAL A 176 1.26 0.84 -9.31
C VAL A 176 0.18 -0.06 -8.72
N PRO A 177 -0.60 -0.78 -9.55
CA PRO A 177 -1.64 -1.66 -9.05
C PRO A 177 -1.07 -2.88 -8.32
N LEU A 178 -1.72 -3.28 -7.23
CA LEU A 178 -1.47 -4.53 -6.51
C LEU A 178 -2.26 -5.65 -7.17
N ARG A 179 -1.62 -6.36 -8.12
CA ARG A 179 -2.29 -7.35 -8.96
C ARG A 179 -2.32 -8.72 -8.32
N LEU A 180 -3.49 -9.36 -8.35
CA LEU A 180 -3.61 -10.76 -8.01
C LEU A 180 -3.19 -11.65 -9.18
N PRO A 181 -2.31 -12.65 -8.98
CA PRO A 181 -1.86 -13.53 -10.06
C PRO A 181 -2.99 -14.30 -10.75
N GLN A 182 -4.08 -14.61 -10.05
CA GLN A 182 -5.20 -15.40 -10.57
C GLN A 182 -6.45 -14.59 -10.94
N ARG A 183 -6.45 -13.25 -10.76
CA ARG A 183 -7.62 -12.42 -11.07
C ARG A 183 -7.24 -11.25 -11.99
N GLN A 184 -8.20 -10.80 -12.79
CA GLN A 184 -8.04 -9.58 -13.60
C GLN A 184 -8.17 -8.30 -12.76
N ASN A 185 -8.62 -8.45 -11.50
CA ASN A 185 -8.82 -7.35 -10.57
C ASN A 185 -7.59 -7.12 -9.68
N CYS A 186 -7.49 -5.91 -9.17
CA CYS A 186 -6.43 -5.46 -8.27
C CYS A 186 -7.02 -5.28 -6.87
N VAL A 187 -6.22 -5.58 -5.84
CA VAL A 187 -6.65 -5.43 -4.44
C VAL A 187 -6.30 -4.06 -3.87
N GLY A 188 -5.77 -3.16 -4.70
CA GLY A 188 -5.27 -1.88 -4.27
C GLY A 188 -4.16 -1.35 -5.18
N SER A 189 -3.39 -0.41 -4.64
CA SER A 189 -2.28 0.24 -5.32
C SER A 189 -1.19 0.69 -4.34
N LEU A 190 0.05 0.67 -4.81
CA LEU A 190 1.18 1.35 -4.20
C LEU A 190 1.37 2.70 -4.90
N THR A 191 1.21 3.80 -4.17
CA THR A 191 1.45 5.17 -4.65
C THR A 191 2.78 5.68 -4.13
N VAL A 192 3.63 6.13 -5.04
CA VAL A 192 4.97 6.65 -4.77
C VAL A 192 5.00 8.12 -5.13
N PHE A 193 5.33 8.96 -4.15
CA PHE A 193 5.38 10.42 -4.29
C PHE A 193 6.82 10.88 -4.50
N ASP A 194 7.02 11.80 -5.43
CA ASP A 194 8.31 12.37 -5.85
C ASP A 194 9.47 11.36 -5.96
N PRO A 195 9.30 10.22 -6.67
CA PRO A 195 10.38 9.26 -6.82
C PRO A 195 11.56 9.86 -7.57
N ARG A 196 12.77 9.53 -7.10
CA ARG A 196 14.00 9.72 -7.87
C ARG A 196 13.92 8.91 -9.17
N PRO A 197 14.59 9.35 -10.26
CA PRO A 197 14.63 8.58 -11.49
C PRO A 197 15.17 7.16 -11.24
N CYS A 198 14.31 6.16 -11.41
CA CYS A 198 14.66 4.75 -11.29
C CYS A 198 13.95 3.95 -12.39
N PRO A 199 14.43 2.72 -12.70
CA PRO A 199 13.74 1.85 -13.65
C PRO A 199 12.30 1.60 -13.19
N THR A 200 11.34 1.74 -14.09
CA THR A 200 9.91 1.48 -13.80
C THR A 200 9.67 0.08 -13.23
N ARG A 201 10.54 -0.86 -13.62
CA ARG A 201 10.56 -2.23 -13.12
C ARG A 201 10.70 -2.31 -11.59
N THR A 202 11.39 -1.37 -10.95
CA THR A 202 11.57 -1.34 -9.50
C THR A 202 10.24 -1.19 -8.77
N PHE A 203 9.36 -0.29 -9.19
CA PHE A 203 8.05 -0.12 -8.54
C PHE A 203 7.14 -1.35 -8.72
N VAL A 204 7.20 -1.98 -9.90
CA VAL A 204 6.44 -3.20 -10.19
C VAL A 204 6.94 -4.36 -9.34
N ASP A 205 8.26 -4.54 -9.21
CA ASP A 205 8.85 -5.59 -8.38
C ASP A 205 8.46 -5.39 -6.89
N VAL A 206 8.46 -4.15 -6.39
CA VAL A 206 8.01 -3.82 -5.03
C VAL A 206 6.52 -4.09 -4.85
N ALA A 207 5.66 -3.65 -5.79
CA ALA A 207 4.22 -3.90 -5.72
C ALA A 207 3.87 -5.40 -5.80
N ASP A 208 4.57 -6.16 -6.65
CA ASP A 208 4.42 -7.62 -6.73
C ASP A 208 4.83 -8.29 -5.41
N ALA A 209 5.95 -7.86 -4.80
CA ALA A 209 6.43 -8.35 -3.50
C ALA A 209 5.45 -8.08 -2.36
N LEU A 210 4.94 -6.85 -2.28
CA LEU A 210 3.90 -6.47 -1.32
C LEU A 210 2.65 -7.33 -1.50
N THR A 211 2.20 -7.52 -2.73
CA THR A 211 0.97 -8.28 -3.00
C THR A 211 1.13 -9.75 -2.63
N ARG A 212 2.20 -10.42 -3.06
CA ARG A 212 2.33 -11.88 -2.92
C ARG A 212 2.79 -12.35 -1.55
N ASP A 213 3.75 -11.66 -0.94
CA ASP A 213 4.40 -12.14 0.28
C ASP A 213 3.97 -11.40 1.54
N VAL A 214 3.63 -10.11 1.42
CA VAL A 214 3.27 -9.26 2.56
C VAL A 214 1.77 -9.32 2.83
N LEU A 215 0.95 -9.22 1.79
CA LEU A 215 -0.51 -9.16 1.90
C LEU A 215 -1.20 -10.52 1.80
N LEU A 216 -0.71 -11.41 0.92
CA LEU A 216 -1.39 -12.68 0.60
C LEU A 216 -0.56 -13.92 0.95
N GLY A 217 0.62 -13.72 1.52
CA GLY A 217 1.49 -14.81 1.92
C GLY A 217 0.85 -15.67 3.03
N PRO A 218 1.31 -16.92 3.21
CA PRO A 218 0.85 -17.79 4.31
C PRO A 218 1.18 -17.23 5.70
N HIS A 219 2.02 -16.20 5.77
CA HIS A 219 2.34 -15.46 6.98
C HIS A 219 1.92 -13.99 6.87
N ALA A 220 0.97 -13.64 6.01
CA ALA A 220 0.47 -12.28 5.93
C ALA A 220 -0.23 -11.91 7.24
N THR A 221 0.22 -10.82 7.87
CA THR A 221 -0.43 -10.23 9.03
C THR A 221 -0.36 -8.71 8.85
N PRO A 222 -1.40 -8.10 8.27
CA PRO A 222 -1.44 -6.65 8.03
C PRO A 222 -1.04 -5.83 9.26
N ASP A 223 -1.47 -6.27 10.44
CA ASP A 223 -1.18 -5.62 11.74
C ASP A 223 0.31 -5.53 12.09
N LEU A 224 1.14 -6.49 11.66
CA LEU A 224 2.58 -6.48 11.97
C LEU A 224 3.34 -5.39 11.22
N TYR A 225 2.79 -4.88 10.12
CA TYR A 225 3.43 -3.86 9.31
C TYR A 225 3.15 -2.44 9.83
N GLY A 226 2.24 -2.31 10.82
CA GLY A 226 1.96 -1.08 11.55
C GLY A 226 1.41 0.05 10.66
N GLY A 227 0.90 1.11 11.30
CA GLY A 227 0.52 2.35 10.59
C GLY A 227 -0.55 2.19 9.50
N THR A 228 -1.35 1.12 9.59
CA THR A 228 -2.47 0.89 8.67
C THR A 228 -3.73 1.50 9.27
N ASP A 229 -4.17 2.61 8.70
CA ASP A 229 -5.46 3.20 9.03
C ASP A 229 -6.55 2.42 8.29
N HIS A 230 -7.36 1.70 9.06
CA HIS A 230 -8.50 0.98 8.52
C HIS A 230 -9.69 1.94 8.59
N HIS A 231 -10.25 2.27 7.43
CA HIS A 231 -11.42 3.14 7.32
C HIS A 231 -12.70 2.48 7.89
N ALA A 232 -12.58 1.44 8.72
CA ALA A 232 -13.65 0.77 9.43
C ALA A 232 -14.48 1.77 10.26
N VAL A 233 -13.83 2.71 10.96
CA VAL A 233 -14.55 3.76 11.73
C VAL A 233 -15.33 4.68 10.79
N VAL A 234 -14.78 5.01 9.62
CA VAL A 234 -15.46 5.81 8.59
C VAL A 234 -16.68 5.10 8.04
N HIS A 235 -16.55 3.80 7.71
CA HIS A 235 -17.69 2.99 7.26
C HIS A 235 -18.73 2.78 8.37
N GLN A 236 -18.30 2.64 9.63
CA GLN A 236 -19.20 2.59 10.78
C GLN A 236 -19.97 3.91 10.94
N ALA A 237 -19.27 5.04 10.84
CA ALA A 237 -19.88 6.38 10.88
C ALA A 237 -20.90 6.56 9.75
N ALA A 238 -20.59 6.10 8.54
CA ALA A 238 -21.52 6.13 7.41
C ALA A 238 -22.79 5.30 7.69
N GLY A 239 -22.65 4.13 8.33
CA GLY A 239 -23.79 3.34 8.79
C GLY A 239 -24.62 4.04 9.87
N VAL A 240 -23.97 4.66 10.86
CA VAL A 240 -24.64 5.45 11.90
C VAL A 240 -25.41 6.63 11.29
N LEU A 241 -24.77 7.38 10.39
CA LEU A 241 -25.35 8.54 9.75
C LEU A 241 -26.49 8.17 8.79
N SER A 242 -26.36 7.07 8.05
CA SER A 242 -27.42 6.52 7.19
C SER A 242 -28.73 6.31 7.96
N VAL A 243 -28.65 5.77 9.17
CA VAL A 243 -29.83 5.59 10.05
C VAL A 243 -30.36 6.93 10.57
N GLN A 244 -29.48 7.87 10.93
CA GLN A 244 -29.87 9.17 11.47
C GLN A 244 -30.52 10.09 10.43
N ALA A 245 -29.95 10.16 9.22
CA ALA A 245 -30.40 11.02 8.14
C ALA A 245 -31.43 10.35 7.22
N GLY A 246 -31.64 9.04 7.34
CA GLY A 246 -32.59 8.29 6.51
C GLY A 246 -32.15 8.17 5.05
N CYS A 247 -30.85 8.13 4.78
CA CYS A 247 -30.28 8.03 3.43
C CYS A 247 -29.49 6.71 3.24
N PRO A 248 -29.24 6.27 2.00
CA PRO A 248 -28.33 5.16 1.71
C PRO A 248 -26.91 5.36 2.30
N VAL A 249 -26.26 4.27 2.71
CA VAL A 249 -24.87 4.30 3.25
C VAL A 249 -23.86 4.99 2.30
N PRO A 250 -23.91 4.79 0.98
CA PRO A 250 -23.04 5.53 0.06
C PRO A 250 -23.23 7.06 0.16
N ASP A 251 -24.48 7.52 0.24
CA ASP A 251 -24.79 8.95 0.34
C ASP A 251 -24.30 9.50 1.71
N ALA A 252 -24.50 8.75 2.78
CA ALA A 252 -23.97 9.09 4.10
C ALA A 252 -22.43 9.20 4.10
N LEU A 253 -21.73 8.30 3.40
CA LEU A 253 -20.28 8.35 3.26
C LEU A 253 -19.84 9.63 2.51
N GLU A 254 -20.54 10.00 1.44
CA GLU A 254 -20.25 11.24 0.71
C GLU A 254 -20.52 12.48 1.55
N LEU A 255 -21.55 12.49 2.42
CA LEU A 255 -21.78 13.57 3.39
C LEU A 255 -20.63 13.71 4.39
N ILE A 256 -20.10 12.58 4.90
CA ILE A 256 -18.96 12.58 5.82
C ILE A 256 -17.72 13.16 5.12
N LYS A 257 -17.43 12.73 3.89
CA LYS A 257 -16.32 13.26 3.08
C LYS A 257 -16.49 14.75 2.81
N ALA A 258 -17.68 15.18 2.39
CA ALA A 258 -17.98 16.59 2.14
C ALA A 258 -17.78 17.45 3.38
N ARG A 259 -18.21 16.96 4.56
CA ARG A 259 -17.98 17.64 5.85
C ARG A 259 -16.49 17.75 6.17
N ALA A 260 -15.74 16.65 6.06
CA ALA A 260 -14.30 16.63 6.32
C ALA A 260 -13.57 17.62 5.40
N PHE A 261 -13.87 17.58 4.10
CA PHE A 261 -13.30 18.50 3.11
C PHE A 261 -13.61 19.96 3.43
N SER A 262 -14.89 20.29 3.68
CA SER A 262 -15.30 21.66 3.97
C SER A 262 -14.73 22.20 5.28
N ALA A 263 -14.41 21.32 6.24
CA ALA A 263 -13.84 21.69 7.52
C ALA A 263 -12.31 21.84 7.48
N GLY A 264 -11.65 21.21 6.50
CA GLY A 264 -10.21 20.93 6.57
C GLY A 264 -9.84 20.00 7.72
N GLU A 265 -10.77 19.15 8.17
CA GLU A 265 -10.58 18.19 9.26
C GLU A 265 -10.30 16.80 8.68
N PRO A 266 -9.47 15.97 9.33
CA PRO A 266 -9.28 14.59 8.92
C PRO A 266 -10.60 13.79 8.97
N VAL A 267 -10.83 12.97 7.95
CA VAL A 267 -12.08 12.20 7.80
C VAL A 267 -12.29 11.20 8.94
N HIS A 268 -11.20 10.66 9.50
CA HIS A 268 -11.25 9.76 10.64
C HIS A 268 -11.72 10.47 11.92
N GLU A 269 -11.31 11.73 12.14
CA GLU A 269 -11.77 12.53 13.29
C GLU A 269 -13.26 12.86 13.18
N VAL A 270 -13.72 13.22 11.98
CA VAL A 270 -15.15 13.44 11.69
C VAL A 270 -15.95 12.16 11.95
N ALA A 271 -15.46 11.02 11.47
CA ALA A 271 -16.10 9.72 11.66
C ALA A 271 -16.16 9.33 13.15
N GLU A 272 -15.09 9.52 13.91
CA GLU A 272 -15.08 9.24 15.35
C GLU A 272 -16.14 10.05 16.10
N ARG A 273 -16.27 11.35 15.79
CA ARG A 273 -17.29 12.22 16.41
C ARG A 273 -18.71 11.77 16.07
N ILE A 274 -18.96 11.28 14.87
CA ILE A 274 -20.26 10.73 14.48
C ILE A 274 -20.56 9.44 15.26
N VAL A 275 -19.58 8.52 15.36
CA VAL A 275 -19.72 7.26 16.09
C VAL A 275 -19.93 7.50 17.59
N ARG A 276 -19.27 8.52 18.17
CA ARG A 276 -19.48 8.97 19.55
C ARG A 276 -20.77 9.77 19.75
N HIS A 277 -21.55 10.01 18.69
CA HIS A 277 -22.76 10.83 18.68
C HIS A 277 -22.55 12.31 19.08
N GLU A 278 -21.34 12.83 18.90
CA GLU A 278 -20.94 14.22 19.17
C GLU A 278 -21.12 15.14 17.95
N LEU A 279 -21.24 14.55 16.76
CA LEU A 279 -21.49 15.25 15.50
C LEU A 279 -22.68 14.61 14.78
N ARG A 280 -23.62 15.46 14.34
CA ARG A 280 -24.72 15.10 13.44
C ARG A 280 -24.59 15.89 12.16
N LEU A 281 -24.91 15.26 11.05
CA LEU A 281 -24.97 15.89 9.73
C LEU A 281 -26.42 15.76 9.28
N ASP A 282 -27.05 16.90 8.99
CA ASP A 282 -28.44 17.00 8.56
C ASP A 282 -28.52 17.20 7.04
#